data_AF-A0A355GAB8-F1
#
_entry.id   AF-A0A355GAB8-F1
#
_cell.length_a   1.000
_cell.length_b   1.000
_cell.length_c   1.000
_cell.angle_alpha   90.00
_cell.angle_beta   90.00
_cell.angle_gamma   90.00
#
_symmetry.space_group_name_H-M   'P 1'
#
loop_
_entity.id
_entity.type
_entity.pdbx_description
1 polymer ?
#
loop_
_entity_poly.entity_id
_entity_poly.type
_entity_poly.pdbx_seq_one_letter_code
_entity_poly.pdbx_strand_id
1 'polypeptide(L)'
;RRSQCKNNLKQIALATHNFHDTFLRFPFGTSDYEVTADLSDPGDLPAATWITGHIEIMPYLEQDAVARRWDKEERYNSTNDTDGDGFTNAMLIQMIVPTFLCPTMTMPSAPLAGNRGPCSYIFSAGTKSTSEFHYGDPEPAFDGAITPRILNPDKSDSPSYQKKTKMRDITDGTTNTFLMGETDFAPAGVPSTTYGSVWA
;
A
#
# COMPACT_ATOMS: atom_id res chain seq x y z
N ARG A 1 -17.28 9.43 -16.09
CA ARG A 1 -16.20 8.44 -15.82
C ARG A 1 -14.88 9.12 -15.48
N ARG A 2 -14.20 9.87 -16.37
CA ARG A 2 -12.96 10.63 -16.01
C ARG A 2 -13.13 11.58 -14.81
N SER A 3 -14.24 12.31 -14.72
CA SER A 3 -14.51 13.19 -13.56
C SER A 3 -14.62 12.42 -12.24
N GLN A 4 -15.10 11.17 -12.29
CA GLN A 4 -15.17 10.31 -11.11
C GLN A 4 -13.78 9.85 -10.68
N CYS A 5 -12.90 9.49 -11.62
CA CYS A 5 -11.51 9.15 -11.27
C CYS A 5 -10.78 10.31 -10.61
N LYS A 6 -10.99 11.55 -11.11
CA LYS A 6 -10.46 12.75 -10.47
C LYS A 6 -11.01 12.99 -9.06
N ASN A 7 -12.29 12.68 -8.83
CA ASN A 7 -12.91 12.83 -7.52
C ASN A 7 -12.37 11.78 -6.53
N ASN A 8 -12.23 10.53 -6.97
CA ASN A 8 -11.62 9.45 -6.19
C ASN A 8 -10.18 9.82 -5.79
N LEU A 9 -9.35 10.27 -6.74
CA LEU A 9 -7.98 10.74 -6.46
C LEU A 9 -7.96 11.85 -5.40
N LYS A 10 -8.88 12.82 -5.48
CA LYS A 10 -9.00 13.90 -4.49
C LYS A 10 -9.43 13.39 -3.12
N GLN A 11 -10.37 12.43 -3.05
CA GLN A 11 -10.77 11.81 -1.80
C GLN A 11 -9.61 11.08 -1.12
N ILE A 12 -8.80 10.36 -1.90
CA ILE A 12 -7.62 9.67 -1.39
C ILE A 12 -6.54 10.64 -0.91
N ALA A 13 -6.28 11.71 -1.67
CA ALA A 13 -5.36 12.76 -1.25
C ALA A 13 -5.82 13.44 0.05
N LEU A 14 -7.11 13.74 0.18
CA LEU A 14 -7.68 14.31 1.39
C LEU A 14 -7.57 13.35 2.58
N ALA A 15 -7.87 12.08 2.40
CA ALA A 15 -7.69 11.05 3.43
C ALA A 15 -6.24 10.95 3.89
N THR A 16 -5.30 11.08 2.95
CA THR A 16 -3.86 11.11 3.25
C THR A 16 -3.46 12.31 4.10
N HIS A 17 -4.02 13.49 3.81
CA HIS A 17 -3.80 14.68 4.64
C HIS A 17 -4.45 14.55 6.04
N ASN A 18 -5.66 14.00 6.14
CA ASN A 18 -6.31 13.76 7.44
C ASN A 18 -5.53 12.77 8.31
N PHE A 19 -4.97 11.72 7.69
CA PHE A 19 -4.03 10.82 8.33
C PHE A 19 -2.81 11.57 8.84
N HIS A 20 -2.19 12.38 7.98
CA HIS A 20 -1.03 13.19 8.36
C HIS A 20 -1.34 14.13 9.53
N ASP A 21 -2.47 14.80 9.54
CA ASP A 21 -2.83 15.72 10.63
C ASP A 21 -3.05 15.00 11.96
N THR A 22 -3.46 13.73 11.92
CA THR A 22 -3.63 12.90 13.12
C THR A 22 -2.31 12.34 13.63
N PHE A 23 -1.46 11.81 12.74
CA PHE A 23 -0.25 11.05 13.11
C PHE A 23 1.05 11.84 12.96
N LEU A 24 0.98 13.07 12.43
CA LEU A 24 2.10 13.97 12.14
C LEU A 24 3.20 13.33 11.27
N ARG A 25 2.78 12.41 10.40
CA ARG A 25 3.58 11.75 9.38
C ARG A 25 2.69 11.35 8.21
N PHE A 26 3.27 11.22 7.04
CA PHE A 26 2.60 10.58 5.91
C PHE A 26 2.48 9.06 6.11
N PRO A 27 1.53 8.41 5.41
CA PRO A 27 1.51 6.96 5.36
C PRO A 27 2.78 6.43 4.68
N PHE A 28 3.12 5.17 4.95
CA PHE A 28 4.20 4.51 4.19
C PHE A 28 3.67 4.00 2.85
N GLY A 29 4.54 3.86 1.84
CA GLY A 29 4.16 3.22 0.58
C GLY A 29 3.81 1.75 0.80
N THR A 30 4.72 1.06 1.49
CA THR A 30 4.62 -0.34 1.93
C THR A 30 5.36 -0.51 3.26
N SER A 31 4.97 -1.49 4.07
CA SER A 31 5.70 -1.89 5.27
C SER A 31 5.96 -3.40 5.26
N ASP A 32 7.17 -3.83 5.58
CA ASP A 32 7.52 -5.23 5.82
C ASP A 32 7.23 -5.67 7.27
N TYR A 33 7.52 -6.94 7.56
CA TYR A 33 7.51 -7.48 8.92
C TYR A 33 8.76 -7.07 9.70
N GLU A 34 8.62 -6.97 11.02
CA GLU A 34 9.74 -7.16 11.94
C GLU A 34 10.10 -8.65 11.96
N VAL A 35 11.30 -9.04 11.49
CA VAL A 35 11.71 -10.45 11.46
C VAL A 35 11.83 -11.00 12.88
N THR A 36 10.74 -11.57 13.40
CA THR A 36 10.78 -12.51 14.52
C THR A 36 10.42 -13.94 14.07
N ALA A 37 10.22 -14.16 12.78
CA ALA A 37 9.97 -15.48 12.20
C ALA A 37 11.28 -16.28 12.12
N ASP A 38 11.23 -17.54 12.57
CA ASP A 38 12.31 -18.51 12.45
C ASP A 38 12.61 -18.76 10.95
N LEU A 39 13.78 -18.29 10.50
CA LEU A 39 14.22 -18.36 9.10
C LEU A 39 14.45 -19.80 8.59
N SER A 40 14.22 -20.81 9.43
CA SER A 40 14.44 -22.23 9.09
C SER A 40 13.27 -22.90 8.36
N ASP A 41 12.09 -22.27 8.28
CA ASP A 41 10.95 -22.79 7.50
C ASP A 41 10.90 -22.14 6.10
N PRO A 42 11.16 -22.90 5.00
CA PRO A 42 11.06 -22.38 3.62
C PRO A 42 9.65 -21.95 3.22
N GLY A 43 8.62 -22.33 4.00
CA GLY A 43 7.24 -21.85 3.84
C GLY A 43 6.97 -20.48 4.47
N ASP A 44 7.88 -19.98 5.31
CA ASP A 44 7.73 -18.77 6.13
C ASP A 44 8.65 -17.63 5.64
N LEU A 45 8.93 -17.60 4.33
CA LEU A 45 9.87 -16.67 3.70
C LEU A 45 9.64 -15.21 4.19
N PRO A 46 10.69 -14.52 4.67
CA PRO A 46 10.57 -13.25 5.39
C PRO A 46 10.58 -12.07 4.42
N ALA A 47 9.63 -12.05 3.50
CA ALA A 47 9.50 -11.02 2.47
C ALA A 47 8.06 -10.54 2.26
N ALA A 48 7.15 -10.87 3.19
CA ALA A 48 5.77 -10.43 3.07
C ALA A 48 5.67 -8.96 3.48
N THR A 49 5.47 -8.05 2.51
CA THR A 49 4.89 -6.72 2.77
C THR A 49 3.54 -6.91 3.47
N TRP A 50 3.36 -6.34 4.66
CA TRP A 50 2.17 -6.51 5.50
C TRP A 50 1.03 -5.62 5.09
N ILE A 51 1.32 -4.42 4.60
CA ILE A 51 0.31 -3.38 4.40
C ILE A 51 0.84 -2.32 3.44
N THR A 52 -0.05 -1.79 2.60
CA THR A 52 0.22 -0.53 1.87
C THR A 52 -0.33 0.66 2.64
N GLY A 53 0.12 1.86 2.30
CA GLY A 53 -0.43 3.11 2.86
C GLY A 53 -1.93 3.28 2.64
N HIS A 54 -2.54 2.54 1.70
CA HIS A 54 -3.99 2.59 1.49
C HIS A 54 -4.75 2.13 2.72
N ILE A 55 -4.26 1.11 3.43
CA ILE A 55 -4.88 0.59 4.64
C ILE A 55 -4.84 1.65 5.76
N GLU A 56 -3.73 2.38 5.88
CA GLU A 56 -3.58 3.44 6.89
C GLU A 56 -4.59 4.59 6.71
N ILE A 57 -4.93 4.91 5.46
CA ILE A 57 -5.83 6.02 5.15
C ILE A 57 -7.31 5.60 5.05
N MET A 58 -7.61 4.29 5.01
CA MET A 58 -9.00 3.80 4.90
C MET A 58 -9.96 4.33 5.97
N PRO A 59 -9.58 4.49 7.25
CA PRO A 59 -10.46 5.12 8.26
C PRO A 59 -10.89 6.55 7.90
N TYR A 60 -10.13 7.22 7.03
CA TYR A 60 -10.40 8.57 6.55
C TYR A 60 -11.10 8.59 5.18
N LEU A 61 -11.39 7.42 4.63
CA LEU A 61 -12.22 7.20 3.45
C LEU A 61 -13.60 6.70 3.91
N GLU A 62 -14.63 6.83 3.07
CA GLU A 62 -16.00 6.35 3.34
C GLU A 62 -16.12 4.79 3.33
N GLN A 63 -15.08 4.09 3.80
CA GLN A 63 -14.85 2.65 3.78
C GLN A 63 -14.64 2.08 5.19
N ASP A 64 -15.51 2.50 6.10
CA ASP A 64 -15.53 2.13 7.52
C ASP A 64 -15.64 0.60 7.76
N ALA A 65 -16.14 -0.18 6.80
CA ALA A 65 -16.31 -1.63 6.97
C ALA A 65 -15.00 -2.44 6.85
N VAL A 66 -14.08 -2.07 5.95
CA VAL A 66 -12.77 -2.74 5.84
C VAL A 66 -11.85 -2.21 6.93
N ALA A 67 -11.82 -0.89 7.10
CA ALA A 67 -10.97 -0.21 8.07
C ALA A 67 -11.18 -0.69 9.51
N ARG A 68 -12.43 -0.89 9.94
CA ARG A 68 -12.74 -1.33 11.30
C ARG A 68 -12.41 -2.79 11.59
N ARG A 69 -12.36 -3.63 10.56
CA ARG A 69 -12.15 -5.07 10.68
C ARG A 69 -10.71 -5.49 10.46
N TRP A 70 -9.89 -4.58 9.93
CA TRP A 70 -8.49 -4.87 9.67
C TRP A 70 -7.72 -5.08 10.97
N ASP A 71 -7.13 -6.27 11.13
CA ASP A 71 -6.24 -6.55 12.25
C ASP A 71 -4.82 -6.12 11.89
N LYS A 72 -4.33 -5.08 12.57
CA LYS A 72 -2.99 -4.51 12.35
C LYS A 72 -1.85 -5.37 12.91
N GLU A 73 -2.16 -6.31 13.81
CA GLU A 73 -1.18 -7.20 14.45
C GLU A 73 -0.97 -8.48 13.61
N GLU A 74 -1.79 -8.68 12.58
CA GLU A 74 -1.81 -9.87 11.73
C GLU A 74 -1.36 -9.58 10.29
N ARG A 75 -0.86 -10.64 9.61
CA ARG A 75 -0.42 -10.54 8.21
C ARG A 75 -1.58 -10.18 7.29
N TYR A 76 -1.32 -9.54 6.16
CA TYR A 76 -2.38 -9.25 5.17
C TYR A 76 -3.11 -10.52 4.69
N ASN A 77 -2.43 -11.66 4.66
CA ASN A 77 -2.97 -12.96 4.28
C ASN A 77 -3.26 -13.87 5.49
N SER A 78 -3.30 -13.32 6.70
CA SER A 78 -3.64 -14.10 7.89
C SER A 78 -5.09 -14.59 7.80
N THR A 79 -5.29 -15.85 8.16
CA THR A 79 -6.60 -16.49 8.30
C THR A 79 -7.05 -16.52 9.76
N ASN A 80 -6.34 -15.83 10.65
CA ASN A 80 -6.73 -15.71 12.04
C ASN A 80 -7.87 -14.67 12.17
N ASP A 81 -8.91 -15.05 12.90
CA ASP A 81 -10.02 -14.18 13.30
C ASP A 81 -9.96 -14.05 14.82
N THR A 82 -9.14 -13.12 15.29
CA THR A 82 -8.81 -12.98 16.72
C THR A 82 -9.96 -12.34 17.50
N ASP A 83 -10.76 -11.49 16.87
CA ASP A 83 -11.87 -10.77 17.50
C ASP A 83 -13.24 -11.46 17.32
N GLY A 84 -13.31 -12.49 16.47
CA GLY A 84 -14.50 -13.31 16.25
C GLY A 84 -15.57 -12.62 15.43
N ASP A 85 -15.23 -11.60 14.65
CA ASP A 85 -16.18 -10.84 13.83
C ASP A 85 -16.56 -11.56 12.51
N GLY A 86 -15.92 -12.69 12.24
CA GLY A 86 -16.12 -13.53 11.05
C GLY A 86 -15.31 -13.08 9.83
N PHE A 87 -14.38 -12.13 9.99
CA PHE A 87 -13.48 -11.65 8.95
C PHE A 87 -12.03 -11.90 9.34
N THR A 88 -11.25 -12.27 8.33
CA THR A 88 -9.79 -12.39 8.45
C THR A 88 -9.15 -11.40 7.49
N ASN A 89 -7.91 -11.00 7.73
CA ASN A 89 -7.18 -10.13 6.80
C ASN A 89 -7.16 -10.74 5.39
N ALA A 90 -6.98 -12.06 5.26
CA ALA A 90 -7.03 -12.78 3.98
C ALA A 90 -8.37 -12.61 3.23
N MET A 91 -9.49 -12.43 3.94
CA MET A 91 -10.79 -12.11 3.35
C MET A 91 -10.92 -10.63 3.02
N LEU A 92 -10.41 -9.74 3.88
CA LEU A 92 -10.51 -8.29 3.71
C LEU A 92 -9.73 -7.81 2.49
N ILE A 93 -8.53 -8.34 2.24
CA ILE A 93 -7.71 -7.95 1.08
C ILE A 93 -8.38 -8.25 -0.27
N GLN A 94 -9.39 -9.13 -0.31
CA GLN A 94 -10.15 -9.47 -1.51
C GLN A 94 -11.23 -8.44 -1.85
N MET A 95 -11.56 -7.56 -0.89
CA MET A 95 -12.67 -6.62 -1.05
C MET A 95 -12.38 -5.58 -2.13
N ILE A 96 -13.42 -5.28 -2.91
CA ILE A 96 -13.38 -4.18 -3.87
C ILE A 96 -13.70 -2.88 -3.15
N VAL A 97 -12.76 -1.94 -3.21
CA VAL A 97 -12.90 -0.60 -2.67
C VAL A 97 -13.21 0.37 -3.81
N PRO A 98 -14.48 0.82 -4.00
CA PRO A 98 -14.85 1.62 -5.16
C PRO A 98 -14.06 2.93 -5.28
N THR A 99 -13.67 3.53 -4.15
CA THR A 99 -12.86 4.76 -4.13
C THR A 99 -11.44 4.53 -4.65
N PHE A 100 -10.90 3.32 -4.52
CA PHE A 100 -9.59 2.96 -5.06
C PHE A 100 -9.63 2.58 -6.54
N LEU A 101 -10.82 2.52 -7.14
CA LEU A 101 -10.97 2.16 -8.55
C LEU A 101 -11.40 3.36 -9.38
N CYS A 102 -10.65 3.63 -10.43
CA CYS A 102 -11.08 4.52 -11.49
C CYS A 102 -12.03 3.75 -12.43
N PRO A 103 -13.25 4.25 -12.71
CA PRO A 103 -14.18 3.60 -13.64
C PRO A 103 -13.71 3.46 -15.10
N THR A 104 -12.56 4.04 -15.45
CA THR A 104 -11.91 3.84 -16.75
C THR A 104 -10.73 2.86 -16.70
N MET A 105 -10.36 2.36 -15.52
CA MET A 105 -9.41 1.25 -15.40
C MET A 105 -10.05 -0.03 -15.93
N THR A 106 -9.26 -0.81 -16.66
CA THR A 106 -9.69 -2.14 -17.09
C THR A 106 -9.57 -3.09 -15.90
N MET A 107 -10.69 -3.70 -15.49
CA MET A 107 -10.65 -4.69 -14.40
C MET A 107 -9.88 -5.95 -14.83
N PRO A 108 -9.18 -6.61 -13.90
CA PRO A 108 -8.53 -7.89 -14.17
C PRO A 108 -9.53 -8.93 -14.69
N SER A 109 -9.11 -9.75 -15.65
CA SER A 109 -9.95 -10.79 -16.25
C SER A 109 -10.09 -12.05 -15.38
N ALA A 110 -9.28 -12.17 -14.33
CA ALA A 110 -9.33 -13.23 -13.33
C ALA A 110 -8.77 -12.73 -11.99
N PRO A 111 -8.92 -13.49 -10.88
CA PRO A 111 -8.36 -13.12 -9.59
C PRO A 111 -6.85 -12.85 -9.66
N LEU A 112 -6.41 -11.87 -8.89
CA LEU A 112 -5.00 -11.46 -8.83
C LEU A 112 -4.17 -12.42 -7.99
N ALA A 113 -2.85 -12.37 -8.18
CA ALA A 113 -1.92 -13.04 -7.28
C ALA A 113 -2.20 -12.68 -5.82
N GLY A 114 -2.29 -13.70 -4.95
CA GLY A 114 -2.66 -13.52 -3.54
C GLY A 114 -4.11 -13.10 -3.30
N ASN A 115 -4.99 -13.20 -4.30
CA ASN A 115 -6.40 -12.78 -4.26
C ASN A 115 -6.60 -11.33 -3.80
N ARG A 116 -5.65 -10.44 -4.08
CA ARG A 116 -5.75 -9.05 -3.63
C ARG A 116 -6.71 -8.23 -4.49
N GLY A 117 -7.35 -7.24 -3.89
CA GLY A 117 -8.22 -6.30 -4.56
C GLY A 117 -7.42 -5.31 -5.42
N PRO A 118 -7.84 -5.07 -6.67
CA PRO A 118 -7.15 -4.13 -7.54
C PRO A 118 -7.26 -2.69 -7.04
N CYS A 119 -6.30 -1.87 -7.43
CA CYS A 119 -6.26 -0.44 -7.17
C CYS A 119 -5.85 0.31 -8.44
N SER A 120 -6.44 1.48 -8.71
CA SER A 120 -6.05 2.37 -9.82
C SER A 120 -5.11 3.48 -9.38
N TYR A 121 -4.88 3.66 -8.07
CA TYR A 121 -4.13 4.78 -7.52
C TYR A 121 -2.90 4.26 -6.77
N ILE A 122 -1.72 4.78 -7.11
CA ILE A 122 -0.46 4.35 -6.50
C ILE A 122 0.23 5.57 -5.91
N PHE A 123 0.72 5.42 -4.68
CA PHE A 123 1.56 6.43 -4.05
C PHE A 123 2.90 6.59 -4.76
N SER A 124 3.40 7.82 -4.79
CA SER A 124 4.72 8.13 -5.32
C SER A 124 5.77 8.03 -4.20
N ALA A 125 6.63 7.02 -4.31
CA ALA A 125 7.78 6.86 -3.42
C ALA A 125 9.02 7.67 -3.86
N GLY A 126 8.98 8.28 -5.06
CA GLY A 126 10.08 9.08 -5.60
C GLY A 126 11.32 8.24 -5.95
N THR A 127 11.18 7.34 -6.94
CA THR A 127 12.27 6.52 -7.48
C THR A 127 12.05 6.28 -8.97
N LYS A 128 13.00 5.62 -9.66
CA LYS A 128 12.84 5.25 -11.07
C LYS A 128 11.88 4.09 -11.31
N SER A 129 11.48 3.32 -10.29
CA SER A 129 10.37 2.35 -10.39
C SER A 129 9.89 1.81 -9.03
N THR A 130 8.57 1.71 -8.83
CA THR A 130 7.97 0.93 -7.74
C THR A 130 8.11 -0.59 -7.94
N SER A 131 8.45 -1.04 -9.16
CA SER A 131 8.71 -2.45 -9.50
C SER A 131 10.15 -2.90 -9.24
N GLU A 132 11.06 -2.00 -8.85
CA GLU A 132 12.43 -2.35 -8.41
C GLU A 132 12.46 -2.80 -6.94
N PHE A 133 11.28 -3.00 -6.34
CA PHE A 133 11.05 -3.76 -5.12
C PHE A 133 11.35 -5.27 -5.28
N HIS A 134 12.40 -5.64 -6.01
CA HIS A 134 12.82 -7.03 -6.12
C HIS A 134 13.76 -7.41 -4.98
N TYR A 135 13.43 -8.54 -4.35
CA TYR A 135 14.22 -9.17 -3.32
C TYR A 135 15.59 -9.60 -3.91
N GLY A 136 16.66 -8.87 -3.57
CA GLY A 136 18.04 -9.20 -3.99
C GLY A 136 18.85 -8.04 -4.58
N ASP A 137 18.21 -6.96 -5.00
CA ASP A 137 18.90 -5.75 -5.47
C ASP A 137 19.18 -4.77 -4.30
N PRO A 138 20.23 -3.93 -4.40
CA PRO A 138 20.48 -2.90 -3.39
C PRO A 138 19.29 -1.94 -3.30
N GLU A 139 18.91 -1.60 -2.07
CA GLU A 139 17.77 -0.74 -1.79
C GLU A 139 17.85 0.59 -2.57
N PRO A 140 16.82 0.95 -3.35
CA PRO A 140 16.82 2.21 -4.10
C PRO A 140 16.69 3.41 -3.17
N ALA A 141 17.29 4.54 -3.56
CA ALA A 141 17.13 5.79 -2.83
C ALA A 141 15.74 6.40 -3.09
N PHE A 142 14.90 6.45 -2.06
CA PHE A 142 13.56 7.07 -2.10
C PHE A 142 13.63 8.58 -1.79
N ASP A 143 13.17 9.42 -2.72
CA ASP A 143 13.09 10.87 -2.58
C ASP A 143 11.65 11.43 -2.50
N GLY A 144 10.64 10.56 -2.48
CA GLY A 144 9.23 10.94 -2.43
C GLY A 144 8.68 11.15 -1.01
N ALA A 145 7.43 11.61 -0.94
CA ALA A 145 6.73 11.80 0.33
C ALA A 145 6.31 10.47 0.96
N ILE A 146 5.83 9.52 0.14
CA ILE A 146 5.24 8.26 0.60
C ILE A 146 6.24 7.12 0.37
N THR A 147 7.17 6.97 1.30
CA THR A 147 8.29 6.03 1.17
C THR A 147 8.02 4.70 1.86
N PRO A 148 8.71 3.62 1.47
CA PRO A 148 8.64 2.35 2.17
C PRO A 148 9.17 2.44 3.59
N ARG A 149 8.75 1.48 4.41
CA ARG A 149 9.25 1.31 5.76
C ARG A 149 9.73 -0.12 5.96
N ILE A 150 10.94 -0.24 6.51
CA ILE A 150 11.54 -1.50 6.92
C ILE A 150 11.53 -1.59 8.44
N LEU A 151 11.07 -2.71 9.00
CA LEU A 151 11.01 -2.98 10.43
C LEU A 151 12.01 -4.05 10.87
N ASN A 152 12.58 -4.83 9.95
CA ASN A 152 13.61 -5.84 10.26
C ASN A 152 14.83 -5.21 10.96
N PRO A 153 15.15 -5.59 12.21
CA PRO A 153 16.31 -5.07 12.94
C PRO A 153 17.66 -5.32 12.24
N ASP A 154 17.78 -6.41 11.47
CA ASP A 154 19.00 -6.73 10.70
C ASP A 154 19.26 -5.75 9.55
N LYS A 155 18.30 -4.87 9.28
CA LYS A 155 18.37 -3.82 8.26
C LYS A 155 18.44 -2.42 8.89
N SER A 156 18.97 -2.29 10.11
CA SER A 156 19.09 -1.00 10.80
C SER A 156 19.86 0.08 10.03
N ASP A 157 20.75 -0.33 9.13
CA ASP A 157 21.55 0.59 8.29
C ASP A 157 20.78 1.08 7.03
N SER A 158 19.57 0.56 6.79
CA SER A 158 18.72 0.96 5.67
C SER A 158 18.22 2.40 5.85
N PRO A 159 18.24 3.24 4.78
CA PRO A 159 17.57 4.54 4.80
C PRO A 159 16.06 4.44 5.05
N SER A 160 15.42 3.30 4.78
CA SER A 160 13.99 3.05 5.03
C SER A 160 13.72 2.40 6.39
N TYR A 161 14.74 2.09 7.19
CA TYR A 161 14.57 1.51 8.51
C TYR A 161 13.76 2.45 9.42
N GLN A 162 12.59 1.97 9.85
CA GLN A 162 11.60 2.69 10.64
C GLN A 162 11.28 4.11 10.11
N LYS A 163 11.43 4.34 8.80
CA LYS A 163 11.26 5.66 8.18
C LYS A 163 9.83 6.17 8.36
N LYS A 164 9.73 7.45 8.69
CA LYS A 164 8.47 8.18 8.87
C LYS A 164 8.62 9.57 8.24
N THR A 165 8.16 9.73 7.00
CA THR A 165 8.20 11.03 6.34
C THR A 165 7.21 11.99 6.99
N LYS A 166 7.68 13.18 7.35
CA LYS A 166 6.86 14.28 7.87
C LYS A 166 6.77 15.42 6.86
N MET A 167 5.77 16.29 7.00
CA MET A 167 5.64 17.46 6.13
C MET A 167 6.91 18.31 6.05
N ARG A 168 7.61 18.48 7.18
CA ARG A 168 8.85 19.28 7.27
C ARG A 168 10.03 18.66 6.51
N ASP A 169 9.98 17.36 6.24
CA ASP A 169 11.06 16.63 5.57
C ASP A 169 11.01 16.87 4.05
N ILE A 170 9.90 17.44 3.55
CA ILE A 170 9.71 17.88 2.15
C ILE A 170 10.24 19.31 2.01
N THR A 171 11.56 19.46 1.90
CA THR A 171 12.24 20.76 1.98
C THR A 171 12.03 21.67 0.78
N ASP A 172 11.72 21.12 -0.38
CA ASP A 172 11.40 21.86 -1.60
C ASP A 172 9.91 22.20 -1.72
N GLY A 173 9.10 21.81 -0.73
CA GLY A 173 7.70 22.15 -0.61
C GLY A 173 6.75 21.13 -1.23
N THR A 174 5.62 20.90 -0.56
CA THR A 174 4.59 19.92 -0.97
C THR A 174 4.00 20.17 -2.36
N THR A 175 4.07 21.40 -2.85
CA THR A 175 3.61 21.76 -4.19
C THR A 175 4.51 21.21 -5.30
N ASN A 176 5.76 20.83 -4.97
CA ASN A 176 6.74 20.27 -5.91
C ASN A 176 6.86 18.75 -5.79
N THR A 177 6.17 18.12 -4.83
CA THR A 177 6.25 16.68 -4.58
C THR A 177 4.97 15.97 -5.05
N PHE A 178 5.13 14.94 -5.87
CA PHE A 178 4.00 14.08 -6.23
C PHE A 178 3.59 13.22 -5.03
N LEU A 179 2.30 13.23 -4.71
CA LEU A 179 1.74 12.35 -3.68
C LEU A 179 1.40 10.97 -4.24
N MET A 180 0.67 10.94 -5.36
CA MET A 180 0.19 9.73 -6.01
C MET A 180 -0.18 9.96 -7.48
N GLY A 181 -0.24 8.87 -8.23
CA GLY A 181 -0.69 8.84 -9.63
C GLY A 181 -1.83 7.84 -9.85
N GLU A 182 -2.54 8.02 -10.95
CA GLU A 182 -3.49 7.05 -11.48
C GLU A 182 -2.77 6.16 -12.51
N THR A 183 -3.00 4.85 -12.44
CA THR A 183 -2.52 3.86 -13.41
C THR A 183 -3.69 3.01 -13.91
N ASP A 184 -3.55 2.49 -15.13
CA ASP A 184 -4.36 1.34 -15.53
C ASP A 184 -3.81 0.06 -14.86
N PHE A 185 -4.64 -0.97 -14.74
CA PHE A 185 -4.26 -2.22 -14.08
C PHE A 185 -3.14 -2.94 -14.83
N ALA A 186 -3.18 -2.88 -16.17
CA ALA A 186 -2.17 -3.43 -17.05
C ALA A 186 -2.01 -2.52 -18.28
N PRO A 187 -0.90 -2.61 -19.03
CA PRO A 187 -0.80 -1.98 -20.34
C PRO A 187 -1.98 -2.38 -21.23
N ALA A 188 -2.57 -1.40 -21.91
CA ALA A 188 -3.75 -1.62 -22.74
C ALA A 188 -3.53 -2.80 -23.72
N GLY A 189 -4.39 -3.83 -23.63
CA GLY A 189 -4.33 -5.01 -24.50
C GLY A 189 -3.54 -6.21 -23.96
N VAL A 190 -3.00 -6.15 -22.73
CA VAL A 190 -2.31 -7.29 -22.10
C VAL A 190 -3.12 -7.77 -20.89
N PRO A 191 -3.88 -8.88 -20.99
CA PRO A 191 -4.50 -9.51 -19.83
C PRO A 191 -3.40 -9.97 -18.87
N SER A 192 -3.39 -9.42 -17.66
CA SER A 192 -2.44 -9.77 -16.60
C SER A 192 -3.22 -10.03 -15.31
N THR A 193 -2.82 -11.08 -14.59
CA THR A 193 -3.27 -11.39 -13.23
C THR A 193 -2.12 -11.32 -12.22
N THR A 194 -0.89 -11.14 -12.73
CA THR A 194 0.35 -11.20 -11.97
C THR A 194 0.95 -9.82 -11.73
N TYR A 195 0.79 -8.90 -12.68
CA TYR A 195 1.34 -7.55 -12.63
C TYR A 195 0.20 -6.53 -12.72
N GLY A 196 -0.01 -5.79 -11.63
CA GLY A 196 -0.97 -4.70 -11.51
C GLY A 196 -1.05 -4.19 -10.08
N SER A 197 -1.55 -2.95 -9.90
CA SER A 197 -1.65 -2.34 -8.57
C SER A 197 -2.77 -2.94 -7.73
N VAL A 198 -2.45 -3.14 -6.47
CA VAL A 198 -3.34 -3.65 -5.43
C VAL A 198 -3.35 -2.67 -4.25
N TRP A 199 -4.45 -2.62 -3.50
CA TRP A 199 -4.53 -1.74 -2.34
C TRP A 199 -4.02 -2.39 -1.05
N ALA A 200 -3.98 -3.72 -0.98
CA ALA A 200 -3.50 -4.48 0.18
C ALA A 200 -2.09 -5.03 -0.04
#